data_AF-A0A2E6QDL3-F1
#
_entry.id   AF-A0A2E6QDL3-F1
#
_cell.length_a   1.000
_cell.length_b   1.000
_cell.length_c   1.000
_cell.angle_alpha   90.00
_cell.angle_beta   90.00
_cell.angle_gamma   90.00
#
_symmetry.space_group_name_H-M   'P 1'
#
loop_
_entity.id
_entity.type
_entity.pdbx_description
1 polymer ?
#
loop_
_entity_poly.entity_id
_entity_poly.type
_entity_poly.pdbx_seq_one_letter_code
_entity_poly.pdbx_strand_id
1 'polypeptide(L)'
;MEIGVLIFLTSGLFLGWALGANDAANVFGTAVGTRMVSFSTAAIICSIFVILGAVVSGAGAAHTLGKLGAVNALPGAFMAAFSAALSVYLMTKAGLPVSTSQAIVGGIIGWNLFSGTLTDAATLTKIMSTWVLCPVLAAVFGAAIFKLTVRVLRWAKMHLIRVDAYTRLGLILAGAFGSYSLGANNIANVMGVFVPSSPFNDISVAGLFTMTSAQQLFLIGPIAIAVGVFTYSKRVMLTVGNELLPLSPIAAWVAVVSHSIVLFLFASQGLKHLLESSGLPSIPLVPVSSSQAVVGAVLGIALVQGGRGFRWRVFGSISLGWVITPVIACAICFVGLFFLQNVFNQNTYREVPYLVSQQVIDKLAKEGVAPSALGAVKGERYENAMALDEALKDIGHYGEADHKRIMRFARRDPVVIDRAHFTELNRGPLSSERLEVVHAINGQYYPYEWMLREDLAKRSKAWRQSSDKEYNRQLERDLQFVIRLFRAE
;
A
#
# COMPACT_ATOMS: atom_id res chain seq x y z
N MET A 1 -17.60 -11.90 16.39
CA MET A 1 -17.41 -10.92 15.31
C MET A 1 -18.73 -10.81 14.58
N GLU A 2 -19.35 -9.63 14.55
CA GLU A 2 -20.63 -9.47 13.86
C GLU A 2 -20.44 -9.70 12.35
N ILE A 3 -21.40 -10.38 11.72
CA ILE A 3 -21.38 -10.66 10.27
C ILE A 3 -21.22 -9.36 9.46
N GLY A 4 -21.72 -8.24 9.98
CA GLY A 4 -21.57 -6.90 9.37
C GLY A 4 -20.13 -6.48 9.13
N VAL A 5 -19.20 -6.89 9.99
CA VAL A 5 -17.77 -6.56 9.87
C VAL A 5 -17.12 -7.25 8.68
N LEU A 6 -17.56 -8.48 8.36
CA LEU A 6 -17.08 -9.23 7.20
C LEU A 6 -17.52 -8.59 5.89
N ILE A 7 -18.70 -7.95 5.86
CA ILE A 7 -19.21 -7.25 4.68
C ILE A 7 -18.25 -6.14 4.24
N PHE A 8 -17.70 -5.37 5.18
CA PHE A 8 -16.77 -4.29 4.81
C PHE A 8 -15.44 -4.77 4.24
N LEU A 9 -15.00 -5.99 4.57
CA LEU A 9 -13.81 -6.57 3.95
C LEU A 9 -14.07 -7.06 2.53
N THR A 10 -15.33 -7.24 2.12
CA THR A 10 -15.68 -7.77 0.80
C THR A 10 -15.18 -6.91 -0.35
N SER A 11 -15.10 -5.58 -0.19
CA SER A 11 -14.55 -4.73 -1.25
C SER A 11 -13.04 -4.89 -1.40
N GLY A 12 -12.32 -5.15 -0.31
CA GLY A 12 -10.91 -5.58 -0.35
C GLY A 12 -10.78 -6.91 -1.06
N LEU A 13 -11.64 -7.90 -0.75
CA LEU A 13 -11.66 -9.18 -1.46
C LEU A 13 -12.00 -9.03 -2.94
N PHE A 14 -12.95 -8.15 -3.28
CA PHE A 14 -13.31 -7.84 -4.66
C PHE A 14 -12.14 -7.19 -5.41
N LEU A 15 -11.43 -6.26 -4.78
CA LEU A 15 -10.21 -5.67 -5.32
C LEU A 15 -9.12 -6.72 -5.54
N GLY A 16 -8.94 -7.64 -4.58
CA GLY A 16 -8.01 -8.77 -4.70
C GLY A 16 -8.38 -9.69 -5.85
N TRP A 17 -9.65 -10.06 -5.97
CA TRP A 17 -10.16 -10.85 -7.08
C TRP A 17 -9.94 -10.17 -8.43
N ALA A 18 -10.29 -8.87 -8.55
CA ALA A 18 -10.09 -8.09 -9.77
C ALA A 18 -8.60 -8.00 -10.15
N LEU A 19 -7.73 -7.85 -9.15
CA LEU A 19 -6.28 -7.84 -9.31
C LEU A 19 -5.77 -9.19 -9.83
N GLY A 20 -6.20 -10.31 -9.24
CA GLY A 20 -5.82 -11.64 -9.72
C GLY A 20 -6.32 -11.95 -11.12
N ALA A 21 -7.53 -11.50 -11.43
CA ALA A 21 -8.12 -11.60 -12.77
C ALA A 21 -7.31 -10.86 -13.84
N ASN A 22 -6.81 -9.66 -13.52
CA ASN A 22 -6.11 -8.80 -14.46
C ASN A 22 -4.60 -9.04 -14.50
N ASP A 23 -3.94 -8.97 -13.34
CA ASP A 23 -2.48 -8.90 -13.25
C ASP A 23 -1.80 -10.26 -13.44
N ALA A 24 -2.52 -11.37 -13.33
CA ALA A 24 -1.95 -12.68 -13.66
C ALA A 24 -1.56 -12.78 -15.16
N ALA A 25 -2.24 -12.02 -16.03
CA ALA A 25 -1.88 -11.93 -17.44
C ALA A 25 -0.55 -11.19 -17.68
N ASN A 26 -0.17 -10.28 -16.80
CA ASN A 26 1.13 -9.60 -16.86
C ASN A 26 2.29 -10.58 -16.65
N VAL A 27 2.08 -11.62 -15.84
CA VAL A 27 3.09 -12.63 -15.48
C VAL A 27 3.08 -13.83 -16.43
N PHE A 28 1.90 -14.39 -16.71
CA PHE A 28 1.76 -15.65 -17.46
C PHE A 28 1.05 -15.49 -18.81
N GLY A 29 0.50 -14.32 -19.15
CA GLY A 29 -0.33 -14.15 -20.34
C GLY A 29 0.40 -14.51 -21.63
N THR A 30 1.65 -14.07 -21.79
CA THR A 30 2.48 -14.42 -22.94
C THR A 30 2.81 -15.92 -22.99
N ALA A 31 3.18 -16.52 -21.86
CA ALA A 31 3.51 -17.95 -21.77
C ALA A 31 2.31 -18.86 -22.10
N VAL A 32 1.11 -18.47 -21.65
CA VAL A 32 -0.14 -19.19 -21.93
C VAL A 32 -0.60 -18.93 -23.37
N GLY A 33 -0.54 -17.69 -23.84
CA GLY A 33 -0.90 -17.29 -25.20
C GLY A 33 -0.04 -17.97 -26.27
N THR A 34 1.26 -18.17 -26.01
CA THR A 34 2.17 -18.90 -26.91
C THR A 34 2.10 -20.42 -26.75
N ARG A 35 1.20 -20.95 -25.89
CA ARG A 35 1.07 -22.38 -25.55
C ARG A 35 2.36 -23.02 -24.98
N MET A 36 3.26 -22.20 -24.44
CA MET A 36 4.47 -22.68 -23.76
C MET A 36 4.14 -23.18 -22.36
N VAL A 37 3.11 -22.63 -21.72
CA VAL A 37 2.64 -23.08 -20.41
C VAL A 37 1.12 -23.27 -20.49
N SER A 38 0.62 -24.37 -19.92
CA SER A 38 -0.83 -24.57 -19.85
C SER A 38 -1.45 -23.57 -18.86
N PHE A 39 -2.69 -23.15 -19.10
CA PHE A 39 -3.40 -22.25 -18.19
C PHE A 39 -3.45 -22.81 -16.76
N SER A 40 -3.76 -24.11 -16.59
CA SER A 40 -3.88 -24.73 -15.27
C SER A 40 -2.57 -24.68 -14.50
N THR A 41 -1.45 -24.97 -15.16
CA THR A 41 -0.11 -24.86 -14.57
C THR A 41 0.21 -23.42 -14.16
N ALA A 42 -0.05 -22.46 -15.05
CA ALA A 42 0.16 -21.04 -14.77
C ALA A 42 -0.68 -20.57 -13.58
N ALA A 43 -1.96 -20.95 -13.51
CA ALA A 43 -2.87 -20.55 -12.44
C ALA A 43 -2.45 -21.10 -11.06
N ILE A 44 -2.03 -22.38 -11.00
CA ILE A 44 -1.55 -23.01 -9.77
C ILE A 44 -0.28 -22.32 -9.27
N ILE A 45 0.73 -22.17 -10.15
CA ILE A 45 2.00 -21.55 -9.78
C ILE A 45 1.79 -20.09 -9.37
N CYS A 46 0.98 -19.35 -10.14
CA CYS A 46 0.65 -17.96 -9.81
C CYS A 46 0.05 -17.84 -8.42
N SER A 47 -0.97 -18.66 -8.11
CA SER A 47 -1.68 -18.62 -6.84
C SER A 47 -0.76 -18.92 -5.64
N ILE A 48 0.06 -19.98 -5.73
CA ILE A 48 0.99 -20.36 -4.66
C ILE A 48 1.98 -19.21 -4.39
N PHE A 49 2.64 -18.72 -5.44
CA PHE A 49 3.70 -17.72 -5.26
C PHE A 49 3.16 -16.34 -4.92
N VAL A 50 1.98 -15.93 -5.41
CA VAL A 50 1.31 -14.69 -4.98
C VAL A 50 1.00 -14.73 -3.49
N ILE A 51 0.47 -15.85 -2.97
CA ILE A 51 0.20 -16.01 -1.54
C ILE A 51 1.49 -15.92 -0.73
N LEU A 52 2.53 -16.65 -1.15
CA LEU A 52 3.84 -16.60 -0.49
C LEU A 52 4.44 -15.18 -0.49
N GLY A 53 4.39 -14.48 -1.62
CA GLY A 53 4.89 -13.11 -1.74
C GLY A 53 4.17 -12.13 -0.84
N ALA A 54 2.83 -12.19 -0.82
CA ALA A 54 1.98 -11.34 -0.01
C ALA A 54 2.23 -11.53 1.50
N VAL A 55 2.31 -12.78 1.96
CA VAL A 55 2.49 -13.09 3.39
C VAL A 55 3.91 -12.79 3.86
N VAL A 56 4.93 -13.12 3.06
CA VAL A 56 6.34 -12.98 3.46
C VAL A 56 6.85 -11.55 3.32
N SER A 57 6.51 -10.86 2.23
CA SER A 57 7.12 -9.57 1.86
C SER A 57 6.12 -8.41 1.71
N GLY A 58 4.82 -8.64 1.97
CA GLY A 58 3.76 -7.66 1.72
C GLY A 58 3.71 -6.45 2.64
N ALA A 59 4.25 -6.56 3.85
CA ALA A 59 4.07 -5.53 4.88
C ALA A 59 4.70 -4.17 4.55
N GLY A 60 5.75 -4.15 3.71
CA GLY A 60 6.52 -2.94 3.41
C GLY A 60 5.70 -1.90 2.64
N ALA A 61 5.08 -2.33 1.55
CA ALA A 61 4.30 -1.47 0.68
C ALA A 61 3.00 -0.99 1.35
N ALA A 62 2.41 -1.78 2.25
CA ALA A 62 1.15 -1.46 2.92
C ALA A 62 1.24 -0.24 3.83
N HIS A 63 2.38 -0.06 4.51
CA HIS A 63 2.58 1.07 5.41
C HIS A 63 2.58 2.42 4.68
N THR A 64 3.05 2.47 3.44
CA THR A 64 3.04 3.69 2.62
C THR A 64 1.61 4.10 2.26
N LEU A 65 0.75 3.14 1.88
CA LEU A 65 -0.67 3.42 1.61
C LEU A 65 -1.42 3.85 2.87
N GLY A 66 -1.14 3.20 4.00
CA GLY A 66 -1.71 3.60 5.29
C GLY A 66 -1.39 5.04 5.67
N LYS A 67 -0.19 5.53 5.33
CA LYS A 67 0.22 6.92 5.59
C LYS A 67 -0.44 7.97 4.69
N LEU A 68 -0.88 7.59 3.48
CA LEU A 68 -1.41 8.54 2.50
C LEU A 68 -2.73 9.19 2.95
N GLY A 69 -3.59 8.42 3.63
CA GLY A 69 -4.87 8.92 4.15
C GLY A 69 -5.21 8.47 5.57
N ALA A 70 -4.54 7.45 6.12
CA ALA A 70 -4.84 6.90 7.44
C ALA A 70 -6.35 6.65 7.65
N VAL A 71 -7.00 6.04 6.66
CA VAL A 71 -8.44 5.78 6.62
C VAL A 71 -8.89 5.13 7.94
N ASN A 72 -9.59 5.92 8.76
CA ASN A 72 -9.75 5.64 10.18
C ASN A 72 -11.07 4.95 10.53
N ALA A 73 -11.89 4.63 9.52
CA ALA A 73 -13.17 3.95 9.69
C ALA A 73 -13.37 2.87 8.62
N LEU A 74 -13.97 1.76 9.05
CA LEU A 74 -14.12 0.56 8.23
C LEU A 74 -15.05 0.77 7.00
N PRO A 75 -16.19 1.50 7.09
CA PRO A 75 -17.00 1.83 5.91
C PRO A 75 -16.26 2.74 4.90
N GLY A 76 -15.39 3.64 5.38
CA GLY A 76 -14.53 4.45 4.54
C GLY A 76 -13.51 3.61 3.77
N ALA A 77 -12.85 2.69 4.46
CA ALA A 77 -11.93 1.74 3.85
C ALA A 77 -12.63 0.84 2.82
N PHE A 78 -13.85 0.40 3.13
CA PHE A 78 -14.69 -0.35 2.20
C PHE A 78 -14.92 0.43 0.90
N MET A 79 -15.34 1.70 0.98
CA MET A 79 -15.64 2.51 -0.21
C MET A 79 -14.40 2.87 -1.02
N ALA A 80 -13.26 3.13 -0.36
CA ALA A 80 -11.99 3.35 -1.04
C ALA A 80 -11.55 2.12 -1.85
N ALA A 81 -11.63 0.91 -1.25
CA ALA A 81 -11.33 -0.33 -1.98
C ALA A 81 -12.37 -0.66 -3.05
N PHE A 82 -13.66 -0.41 -2.78
CA PHE A 82 -14.76 -0.68 -3.71
C PHE A 82 -14.66 0.20 -4.97
N SER A 83 -14.46 1.51 -4.78
CA SER A 83 -14.28 2.45 -5.89
C SER A 83 -13.09 2.11 -6.76
N ALA A 84 -11.97 1.69 -6.15
CA ALA A 84 -10.81 1.21 -6.87
C ALA A 84 -11.12 -0.06 -7.68
N ALA A 85 -11.75 -1.06 -7.05
CA ALA A 85 -12.10 -2.33 -7.69
C ALA A 85 -13.10 -2.13 -8.84
N LEU A 86 -14.13 -1.31 -8.63
CA LEU A 86 -15.13 -0.98 -9.64
C LEU A 86 -14.49 -0.24 -10.82
N SER A 87 -13.61 0.74 -10.56
CA SER A 87 -12.89 1.46 -11.61
C SER A 87 -12.03 0.50 -12.45
N VAL A 88 -11.26 -0.37 -11.80
CA VAL A 88 -10.44 -1.38 -12.49
C VAL A 88 -11.30 -2.33 -13.31
N TYR A 89 -12.41 -2.82 -12.75
CA TYR A 89 -13.34 -3.69 -13.45
C TYR A 89 -13.95 -3.02 -14.68
N LEU A 90 -14.47 -1.80 -14.56
CA LEU A 90 -15.09 -1.06 -15.65
C LEU A 90 -14.10 -0.79 -16.78
N MET A 91 -12.87 -0.39 -16.44
CA MET A 91 -11.81 -0.15 -17.43
C MET A 91 -11.33 -1.44 -18.10
N THR A 92 -11.21 -2.54 -17.35
CA THR A 92 -10.87 -3.86 -17.89
C THR A 92 -11.96 -4.33 -18.86
N LYS A 93 -13.23 -4.13 -18.52
CA LYS A 93 -14.37 -4.44 -19.41
C LYS A 93 -14.37 -3.57 -20.67
N ALA A 94 -13.89 -2.34 -20.59
CA ALA A 94 -13.68 -1.45 -21.73
C ALA A 94 -12.43 -1.80 -22.57
N GLY A 95 -11.66 -2.82 -22.18
CA GLY A 95 -10.45 -3.25 -22.91
C GLY A 95 -9.24 -2.36 -22.69
N LEU A 96 -9.22 -1.53 -21.63
CA LEU A 96 -8.09 -0.68 -21.28
C LEU A 96 -7.34 -1.31 -20.10
N PRO A 97 -6.06 -1.73 -20.27
CA PRO A 97 -5.28 -2.23 -19.15
C PRO A 97 -4.92 -1.08 -18.22
N VAL A 98 -5.34 -1.20 -16.96
CA VAL A 98 -5.20 -0.15 -15.95
C VAL A 98 -4.34 -0.60 -14.78
N SER A 99 -4.12 0.34 -13.85
CA SER A 99 -3.28 0.14 -12.68
C SER A 99 -4.14 0.11 -11.41
N THR A 100 -4.20 -1.05 -10.76
CA THR A 100 -4.85 -1.21 -9.46
C THR A 100 -4.21 -0.35 -8.39
N SER A 101 -2.88 -0.20 -8.41
CA SER A 101 -2.13 0.66 -7.47
C SER A 101 -2.52 2.14 -7.61
N GLN A 102 -2.80 2.61 -8.83
CA GLN A 102 -3.27 3.99 -9.04
C GLN A 102 -4.74 4.14 -8.63
N ALA A 103 -5.58 3.14 -8.93
CA ALA A 103 -7.00 3.15 -8.57
C ALA A 103 -7.20 3.30 -7.05
N ILE A 104 -6.46 2.53 -6.23
CA ILE A 104 -6.59 2.62 -4.76
C ILE A 104 -6.07 3.96 -4.22
N VAL A 105 -5.01 4.52 -4.79
CA VAL A 105 -4.52 5.87 -4.43
C VAL A 105 -5.60 6.91 -4.74
N GLY A 106 -6.27 6.79 -5.89
CA GLY A 106 -7.43 7.62 -6.22
C GLY A 106 -8.57 7.50 -5.21
N GLY A 107 -8.93 6.26 -4.82
CA GLY A 107 -9.93 6.01 -3.79
C GLY A 107 -9.58 6.62 -2.43
N ILE A 108 -8.32 6.50 -2.00
CA ILE A 108 -7.84 7.13 -0.74
C ILE A 108 -7.93 8.65 -0.81
N ILE A 109 -7.55 9.26 -1.95
CA ILE A 109 -7.68 10.71 -2.15
C ILE A 109 -9.16 11.12 -2.09
N GLY A 110 -10.07 10.36 -2.70
CA GLY A 110 -11.51 10.61 -2.61
C GLY A 110 -12.03 10.58 -1.16
N TRP A 111 -11.55 9.64 -0.35
CA TRP A 111 -11.85 9.60 1.09
C TRP A 111 -11.24 10.77 1.87
N ASN A 112 -10.01 11.19 1.55
CA ASN A 112 -9.38 12.36 2.18
C ASN A 112 -10.19 13.64 1.93
N LEU A 113 -10.64 13.85 0.68
CA LEU A 113 -11.46 14.99 0.29
C LEU A 113 -12.81 14.99 1.02
N PHE A 114 -13.43 13.81 1.16
CA PHE A 114 -14.71 13.67 1.86
C PHE A 114 -14.61 13.88 3.37
N SER A 115 -13.56 13.34 4.00
CA SER A 115 -13.37 13.38 5.47
C SER A 115 -12.70 14.65 5.99
N GLY A 116 -12.25 15.56 5.11
CA GLY A 116 -11.46 16.72 5.51
C GLY A 116 -10.05 16.36 6.02
N THR A 117 -9.54 15.17 5.67
CA THR A 117 -8.19 14.72 6.03
C THR A 117 -7.18 15.25 5.01
N LEU A 118 -6.05 15.77 5.49
CA LEU A 118 -4.97 16.22 4.60
C LEU A 118 -4.27 15.02 3.95
N THR A 119 -4.12 15.09 2.63
CA THR A 119 -3.29 14.12 1.89
C THR A 119 -1.83 14.43 2.14
N ASP A 120 -1.05 13.44 2.60
CA ASP A 120 0.39 13.61 2.82
C ASP A 120 1.10 13.83 1.47
N ALA A 121 1.43 15.09 1.19
CA ALA A 121 2.06 15.52 -0.07
C ALA A 121 3.42 14.84 -0.30
N ALA A 122 4.20 14.56 0.75
CA ALA A 122 5.49 13.89 0.61
C ALA A 122 5.29 12.41 0.23
N THR A 123 4.31 11.76 0.83
CA THR A 123 3.94 10.38 0.49
C THR A 123 3.33 10.29 -0.91
N LEU A 124 2.42 11.21 -1.28
CA LEU A 124 1.83 11.28 -2.62
C LEU A 124 2.89 11.52 -3.70
N THR A 125 3.78 12.49 -3.50
CA THR A 125 4.87 12.79 -4.45
C THR A 125 5.78 11.59 -4.63
N LYS A 126 6.10 10.88 -3.53
CA LYS A 126 6.85 9.63 -3.59
C LYS A 126 6.12 8.57 -4.42
N ILE A 127 4.81 8.39 -4.24
CA ILE A 127 4.00 7.47 -5.04
C ILE A 127 3.96 7.87 -6.52
N MET A 128 3.70 9.15 -6.83
CA MET A 128 3.66 9.63 -8.21
C MET A 128 5.02 9.47 -8.92
N SER A 129 6.13 9.67 -8.19
CA SER A 129 7.47 9.45 -8.75
C SER A 129 7.69 7.99 -9.18
N THR A 130 7.10 7.02 -8.46
CA THR A 130 7.25 5.60 -8.83
C THR A 130 6.42 5.23 -10.06
N TRP A 131 5.33 5.95 -10.36
CA TRP A 131 4.53 5.72 -11.57
C TRP A 131 5.31 6.04 -12.85
N VAL A 132 6.26 6.97 -12.78
CA VAL A 132 7.18 7.28 -13.88
C VAL A 132 8.40 6.37 -13.84
N LEU A 133 8.99 6.20 -12.65
CA LEU A 133 10.23 5.44 -12.49
C LEU A 133 10.06 3.94 -12.80
N CYS A 134 8.92 3.35 -12.44
CA CYS A 134 8.62 1.93 -12.64
C CYS A 134 8.71 1.48 -14.11
N PRO A 135 7.95 2.06 -15.06
CA PRO A 135 8.05 1.66 -16.47
C PRO A 135 9.43 1.97 -17.07
N VAL A 136 10.10 3.03 -16.64
CA VAL A 136 11.46 3.38 -17.12
C VAL A 136 12.48 2.33 -16.66
N LEU A 137 12.50 1.98 -15.38
CA LEU A 137 13.38 0.93 -14.87
C LEU A 137 13.10 -0.41 -15.54
N ALA A 138 11.83 -0.75 -15.75
CA ALA A 138 11.46 -1.98 -16.43
C ALA A 138 11.92 -1.99 -17.89
N ALA A 139 11.86 -0.84 -18.59
CA ALA A 139 12.41 -0.70 -19.94
C ALA A 139 13.93 -0.88 -19.97
N VAL A 140 14.65 -0.32 -18.99
CA VAL A 140 16.11 -0.50 -18.88
C VAL A 140 16.45 -1.97 -18.64
N PHE A 141 15.80 -2.64 -17.68
CA PHE A 141 16.02 -4.08 -17.45
C PHE A 141 15.62 -4.92 -18.67
N GLY A 142 14.48 -4.62 -19.30
CA GLY A 142 14.01 -5.30 -20.51
C GLY A 142 15.02 -5.21 -21.64
N ALA A 143 15.53 -4.00 -21.92
CA ALA A 143 16.54 -3.77 -22.95
C ALA A 143 17.86 -4.50 -22.64
N ALA A 144 18.37 -4.36 -21.40
CA ALA A 144 19.64 -4.91 -20.98
C ALA A 144 19.63 -6.45 -20.98
N ILE A 145 18.62 -7.06 -20.35
CA ILE A 145 18.47 -8.51 -20.27
C ILE A 145 18.23 -9.07 -21.68
N PHE A 146 17.40 -8.44 -22.51
CA PHE A 146 17.16 -8.92 -23.88
C PHE A 146 18.44 -8.93 -24.71
N LYS A 147 19.21 -7.84 -24.67
CA LYS A 147 20.50 -7.75 -25.38
C LYS A 147 21.48 -8.81 -24.91
N LEU A 148 21.56 -9.05 -23.59
CA LEU A 148 22.41 -10.08 -23.01
C LEU A 148 21.97 -11.48 -23.44
N THR A 149 20.68 -11.81 -23.33
CA THR A 149 20.12 -13.11 -23.69
C THR A 149 20.35 -13.43 -25.16
N VAL A 150 20.11 -12.48 -26.06
CA VAL A 150 20.38 -12.66 -27.50
C VAL A 150 21.87 -12.89 -27.75
N ARG A 151 22.76 -12.15 -27.08
CA ARG A 151 24.21 -12.34 -27.22
C ARG A 151 24.66 -13.72 -26.74
N VAL A 152 24.17 -14.18 -25.59
CA VAL A 152 24.48 -15.50 -25.04
C VAL A 152 23.96 -16.61 -25.95
N LEU A 153 22.72 -16.51 -26.45
CA LEU A 153 22.14 -17.50 -27.36
C LEU A 153 22.92 -17.63 -28.67
N ARG A 154 23.37 -16.50 -29.25
CA ARG A 154 24.20 -16.50 -30.45
C ARG A 154 25.57 -17.13 -30.21
N TRP A 155 26.16 -16.90 -29.04
CA TRP A 155 27.45 -17.46 -28.66
C TRP A 155 27.37 -18.97 -28.41
N ALA A 156 26.34 -19.43 -27.69
CA ALA A 156 26.18 -20.82 -27.29
C ALA A 156 25.80 -21.77 -28.45
N LYS A 157 25.33 -21.23 -29.60
CA LYS A 157 24.94 -21.99 -30.81
C LYS A 157 24.07 -23.22 -30.50
N MET A 158 23.13 -23.07 -29.57
CA MET A 158 22.30 -24.17 -29.11
C MET A 158 21.30 -24.62 -30.17
N HIS A 159 21.03 -25.93 -30.21
CA HIS A 159 19.99 -26.49 -31.07
C HIS A 159 18.60 -25.96 -30.67
N LEU A 160 17.74 -25.71 -31.66
CA LEU A 160 16.43 -25.07 -31.48
C LEU A 160 15.54 -25.77 -30.45
N ILE A 161 15.51 -27.11 -30.45
CA ILE A 161 14.72 -27.92 -29.49
C ILE A 161 15.16 -27.68 -28.04
N ARG A 162 16.47 -27.53 -27.79
CA ARG A 162 16.98 -27.26 -26.43
C ARG A 162 16.62 -25.84 -25.99
N VAL A 163 16.70 -24.87 -26.91
CA VAL A 163 16.28 -23.49 -26.64
C VAL A 163 14.79 -23.44 -26.29
N ASP A 164 13.94 -24.18 -27.00
CA ASP A 164 12.51 -24.28 -26.69
C ASP A 164 12.27 -24.85 -25.28
N ALA A 165 12.90 -25.99 -24.97
CA ALA A 165 12.79 -26.63 -23.65
C ALA A 165 13.27 -25.73 -22.50
N TYR A 166 14.42 -25.07 -22.65
CA TYR A 166 14.93 -24.14 -21.65
C TYR A 166 14.09 -22.87 -21.53
N THR A 167 13.53 -22.38 -22.64
CA THR A 167 12.62 -21.21 -22.59
C THR A 167 11.33 -21.57 -21.87
N ARG A 168 10.80 -22.78 -22.06
CA ARG A 168 9.63 -23.28 -21.32
C ARG A 168 9.89 -23.32 -19.82
N LEU A 169 11.01 -23.92 -19.40
CA LEU A 169 11.41 -23.94 -18.00
C LEU A 169 11.64 -22.51 -17.46
N GLY A 170 12.31 -21.67 -18.24
CA GLY A 170 12.57 -20.27 -17.91
C GLY A 170 11.28 -19.49 -17.67
N LEU A 171 10.26 -19.66 -18.51
CA LEU A 171 8.95 -19.01 -18.34
C LEU A 171 8.23 -19.47 -17.07
N ILE A 172 8.36 -20.74 -16.69
CA ILE A 172 7.80 -21.26 -15.45
C ILE A 172 8.48 -20.62 -14.23
N LEU A 173 9.82 -20.58 -14.22
CA LEU A 173 10.60 -19.99 -13.12
C LEU A 173 10.41 -18.48 -13.03
N ALA A 174 10.44 -17.78 -14.16
CA ALA A 174 10.17 -16.34 -14.22
C ALA A 174 8.73 -16.04 -13.80
N GLY A 175 7.77 -16.87 -14.19
CA GLY A 175 6.39 -16.74 -13.76
C GLY A 175 6.19 -16.95 -12.26
N ALA A 176 6.89 -17.92 -11.65
CA ALA A 176 6.91 -18.10 -10.21
C ALA A 176 7.49 -16.88 -9.47
N PHE A 177 8.65 -16.38 -9.92
CA PHE A 177 9.27 -15.18 -9.35
C PHE A 177 8.41 -13.93 -9.54
N GLY A 178 7.79 -13.78 -10.72
CA GLY A 178 6.88 -12.67 -11.01
C GLY A 178 5.61 -12.70 -10.19
N SER A 179 5.07 -13.89 -9.94
CA SER A 179 3.91 -14.08 -9.08
C SER A 179 4.23 -13.77 -7.61
N TYR A 180 5.41 -14.18 -7.13
CA TYR A 180 5.90 -13.78 -5.80
C TYR A 180 6.02 -12.27 -5.68
N SER A 181 6.68 -11.65 -6.65
CA SER A 181 6.91 -10.20 -6.65
C SER A 181 5.60 -9.42 -6.76
N LEU A 182 4.64 -9.94 -7.55
CA LEU A 182 3.28 -9.42 -7.65
C LEU A 182 2.57 -9.49 -6.29
N GLY A 183 2.57 -10.63 -5.61
CA GLY A 183 1.95 -10.78 -4.29
C GLY A 183 2.55 -9.82 -3.25
N ALA A 184 3.88 -9.75 -3.19
CA ALA A 184 4.61 -8.87 -2.27
C ALA A 184 4.31 -7.39 -2.51
N ASN A 185 4.18 -6.97 -3.76
CA ASN A 185 3.93 -5.58 -4.10
C ASN A 185 2.44 -5.21 -3.92
N ASN A 186 1.53 -6.10 -4.34
CA ASN A 186 0.14 -5.74 -4.55
C ASN A 186 -0.78 -5.97 -3.35
N ILE A 187 -0.40 -6.77 -2.34
CA ILE A 187 -1.25 -6.99 -1.16
C ILE A 187 -1.54 -5.69 -0.41
N ALA A 188 -0.62 -4.73 -0.47
CA ALA A 188 -0.80 -3.37 0.02
C ALA A 188 -2.01 -2.66 -0.61
N ASN A 189 -2.25 -2.85 -1.91
CA ASN A 189 -3.38 -2.23 -2.59
C ASN A 189 -4.70 -2.86 -2.16
N VAL A 190 -4.69 -4.17 -1.91
CA VAL A 190 -5.89 -4.95 -1.59
C VAL A 190 -6.32 -4.72 -0.13
N MET A 191 -5.37 -4.80 0.79
CA MET A 191 -5.65 -4.83 2.24
C MET A 191 -5.05 -3.67 3.04
N GLY A 192 -4.14 -2.88 2.45
CA GLY A 192 -3.45 -1.81 3.16
C GLY A 192 -4.37 -0.72 3.71
N VAL A 193 -5.46 -0.40 2.99
CA VAL A 193 -6.45 0.61 3.42
C VAL A 193 -7.24 0.17 4.65
N PHE A 194 -7.33 -1.15 4.92
CA PHE A 194 -8.03 -1.70 6.07
C PHE A 194 -7.15 -1.81 7.31
N VAL A 195 -5.82 -1.66 7.20
CA VAL A 195 -4.90 -1.83 8.33
C VAL A 195 -5.17 -0.85 9.48
N PRO A 196 -5.38 0.47 9.25
CA PRO A 196 -5.63 1.42 10.34
C PRO A 196 -6.97 1.23 11.04
N SER A 197 -7.96 0.68 10.32
CA SER A 197 -9.32 0.41 10.80
C SER A 197 -9.61 -1.08 10.89
N SER A 198 -8.58 -1.90 11.12
CA SER A 198 -8.70 -3.36 11.07
C SER A 198 -9.66 -3.85 12.14
N PRO A 199 -10.62 -4.74 11.81
CA PRO A 199 -11.53 -5.29 12.79
C PRO A 199 -10.94 -6.43 13.62
N PHE A 200 -9.77 -6.93 13.23
CA PHE A 200 -9.14 -8.08 13.88
C PHE A 200 -8.32 -7.64 15.09
N ASN A 201 -8.43 -8.42 16.17
CA ASN A 201 -7.49 -8.39 17.28
C ASN A 201 -6.29 -9.29 16.96
N ASP A 202 -5.15 -8.98 17.56
CA ASP A 202 -3.95 -9.83 17.44
C ASP A 202 -4.22 -11.20 18.08
N ILE A 203 -3.82 -12.27 17.40
CA ILE A 203 -4.02 -13.65 17.86
C ILE A 203 -2.70 -14.16 18.43
N SER A 204 -2.69 -14.51 19.71
CA SER A 204 -1.55 -15.13 20.39
C SER A 204 -1.84 -16.61 20.62
N VAL A 205 -1.05 -17.50 19.98
CA VAL A 205 -1.17 -18.95 20.16
C VAL A 205 -0.14 -19.42 21.18
N ALA A 206 -0.62 -19.75 22.38
CA ALA A 206 0.15 -20.37 23.47
C ALA A 206 1.49 -19.68 23.82
N GLY A 207 1.62 -18.37 23.58
CA GLY A 207 2.85 -17.60 23.82
C GLY A 207 4.01 -17.90 22.86
N LEU A 208 3.83 -18.77 21.88
CA LEU A 208 4.87 -19.18 20.92
C LEU A 208 4.80 -18.40 19.60
N PHE A 209 3.59 -18.02 19.16
CA PHE A 209 3.37 -17.27 17.92
C PHE A 209 2.32 -16.19 18.12
N THR A 210 2.62 -14.96 17.67
CA THR A 210 1.69 -13.84 17.61
C THR A 210 1.42 -13.47 16.16
N MET A 211 0.15 -13.50 15.76
CA MET A 211 -0.31 -13.04 14.44
C MET A 211 -1.02 -11.70 14.58
N THR A 212 -0.38 -10.68 14.04
CA THR A 212 -0.94 -9.32 14.01
C THR A 212 -2.19 -9.25 13.14
N SER A 213 -3.08 -8.33 13.46
CA SER A 213 -4.23 -7.95 12.64
C SER A 213 -3.90 -7.69 11.16
N ALA A 214 -2.77 -7.02 10.89
CA ALA A 214 -2.28 -6.78 9.53
C ALA A 214 -1.87 -8.10 8.82
N GLN A 215 -1.21 -9.03 9.53
CA GLN A 215 -0.86 -10.34 8.96
C GLN A 215 -2.10 -11.18 8.63
N GLN A 216 -3.15 -11.11 9.46
CA GLN A 216 -4.43 -11.78 9.18
C GLN A 216 -5.05 -11.24 7.89
N LEU A 217 -5.10 -9.91 7.71
CA LEU A 217 -5.55 -9.29 6.46
C LEU A 217 -4.69 -9.73 5.27
N PHE A 218 -3.37 -9.79 5.43
CA PHE A 218 -2.44 -10.22 4.38
C PHE A 218 -2.48 -11.72 4.09
N LEU A 219 -3.18 -12.52 4.90
CA LEU A 219 -3.47 -13.92 4.61
C LEU A 219 -4.78 -14.10 3.83
N ILE A 220 -5.82 -13.32 4.17
CA ILE A 220 -7.13 -13.40 3.48
C ILE A 220 -7.06 -12.74 2.09
N GLY A 221 -6.39 -11.60 1.97
CA GLY A 221 -6.27 -10.86 0.70
C GLY A 221 -5.72 -11.68 -0.48
N PRO A 222 -4.57 -12.37 -0.37
CA PRO A 222 -4.02 -13.11 -1.50
C PRO A 222 -4.81 -14.37 -1.86
N ILE A 223 -5.63 -14.92 -0.96
CA ILE A 223 -6.59 -15.96 -1.31
C ILE A 223 -7.60 -15.41 -2.32
N ALA A 224 -8.11 -14.19 -2.11
CA ALA A 224 -9.00 -13.55 -3.08
C ALA A 224 -8.30 -13.32 -4.43
N ILE A 225 -7.02 -12.94 -4.41
CA ILE A 225 -6.20 -12.85 -5.63
C ILE A 225 -6.15 -14.20 -6.35
N ALA A 226 -5.80 -15.28 -5.65
CA ALA A 226 -5.76 -16.63 -6.21
C ALA A 226 -7.11 -17.06 -6.82
N VAL A 227 -8.23 -16.78 -6.15
CA VAL A 227 -9.58 -17.04 -6.69
C VAL A 227 -9.81 -16.25 -7.99
N GLY A 228 -9.38 -14.99 -8.05
CA GLY A 228 -9.40 -14.18 -9.28
C GLY A 228 -8.60 -14.80 -10.43
N VAL A 229 -7.43 -15.35 -10.13
CA VAL A 229 -6.61 -16.07 -11.11
C VAL A 229 -7.38 -17.25 -11.71
N PHE A 230 -7.93 -18.13 -10.88
CA PHE A 230 -8.63 -19.32 -11.38
C PHE A 230 -9.91 -19.01 -12.15
N THR A 231 -10.66 -17.99 -11.72
CA THR A 231 -12.02 -17.74 -12.21
C THR A 231 -12.07 -16.89 -13.47
N TYR A 232 -11.23 -15.85 -13.59
CA TYR A 232 -11.38 -14.84 -14.65
C TYR A 232 -10.12 -14.60 -15.48
N SER A 233 -8.93 -14.93 -14.96
CA SER A 233 -7.67 -14.60 -15.66
C SER A 233 -7.46 -15.34 -16.99
N LYS A 234 -8.12 -16.48 -17.21
CA LYS A 234 -7.95 -17.27 -18.44
C LYS A 234 -8.20 -16.45 -19.71
N ARG A 235 -9.27 -15.65 -19.72
CA ARG A 235 -9.61 -14.82 -20.89
C ARG A 235 -8.57 -13.73 -21.11
N VAL A 236 -8.18 -13.05 -20.03
CA VAL A 236 -7.20 -11.96 -20.05
C VAL A 236 -5.81 -12.45 -20.49
N MET A 237 -5.37 -13.61 -19.97
CA MET A 237 -4.11 -14.23 -20.38
C MET A 237 -4.06 -14.55 -21.88
N LEU A 238 -5.19 -14.99 -22.46
CA LEU A 238 -5.27 -15.31 -23.87
C LEU A 238 -5.28 -14.06 -24.79
N THR A 239 -5.61 -12.87 -24.26
CA THR A 239 -5.71 -11.63 -25.05
C THR A 239 -4.48 -10.73 -24.92
N VAL A 240 -3.82 -10.67 -23.76
CA VAL A 240 -2.75 -9.68 -23.44
C VAL A 240 -1.42 -9.92 -24.19
N GLY A 241 -1.18 -11.11 -24.74
CA GLY A 241 0.13 -11.51 -25.27
C GLY A 241 0.65 -10.80 -26.53
N ASN A 242 -0.18 -10.01 -27.24
CA ASN A 242 0.16 -9.45 -28.56
C ASN A 242 -0.29 -7.99 -28.79
N GLU A 243 -0.70 -7.26 -27.75
CA GLU A 243 -1.32 -5.95 -27.93
C GLU A 243 -0.32 -4.82 -28.23
N LEU A 244 0.87 -4.86 -27.61
CA LEU A 244 1.89 -3.82 -27.77
C LEU A 244 2.97 -4.17 -28.79
N LEU A 245 3.45 -5.41 -28.72
CA LEU A 245 4.48 -5.96 -29.58
C LEU A 245 4.23 -7.47 -29.67
N PRO A 246 4.28 -8.10 -30.85
CA PRO A 246 4.28 -9.55 -30.94
C PRO A 246 5.58 -10.10 -30.36
N LEU A 247 5.49 -10.76 -29.20
CA LEU A 247 6.66 -11.23 -28.46
C LEU A 247 7.00 -12.68 -28.83
N SER A 248 8.29 -12.95 -29.07
CA SER A 248 8.79 -14.33 -29.07
C SER A 248 8.81 -14.90 -27.64
N PRO A 249 8.82 -16.23 -27.44
CA PRO A 249 8.89 -16.82 -26.10
C PRO A 249 10.09 -16.33 -25.26
N ILE A 250 11.22 -16.05 -25.90
CA ILE A 250 12.40 -15.48 -25.24
C ILE A 250 12.13 -14.04 -24.82
N ALA A 251 11.57 -13.22 -25.71
CA ALA A 251 11.23 -11.83 -25.39
C ALA A 251 10.18 -11.75 -24.28
N ALA A 252 9.19 -12.65 -24.30
CA ALA A 252 8.20 -12.82 -23.24
C ALA A 252 8.88 -13.17 -21.91
N TRP A 253 9.79 -14.13 -21.89
CA TRP A 253 10.56 -14.46 -20.68
C TRP A 253 11.34 -13.27 -20.14
N VAL A 254 12.01 -12.50 -21.01
CA VAL A 254 12.73 -11.29 -20.61
C VAL A 254 11.78 -10.23 -20.04
N ALA A 255 10.62 -10.01 -20.67
CA ALA A 255 9.62 -9.08 -20.17
C ALA A 255 9.15 -9.50 -18.76
N VAL A 256 8.89 -10.81 -18.57
CA VAL A 256 8.49 -11.39 -17.28
C VAL A 256 9.54 -11.13 -16.21
N VAL A 257 10.79 -11.51 -16.46
CA VAL A 257 11.89 -11.30 -15.51
C VAL A 257 12.08 -9.82 -15.18
N SER A 258 12.05 -8.95 -16.19
CA SER A 258 12.30 -7.51 -16.03
C SER A 258 11.23 -6.84 -15.17
N HIS A 259 9.94 -7.11 -15.44
CA HIS A 259 8.88 -6.56 -14.60
C HIS A 259 8.95 -7.13 -13.18
N SER A 260 9.31 -8.42 -13.03
CA SER A 260 9.37 -9.10 -11.74
C SER A 260 10.47 -8.50 -10.85
N ILE A 261 11.64 -8.23 -11.43
CA ILE A 261 12.74 -7.52 -10.75
C ILE A 261 12.23 -6.17 -10.24
N VAL A 262 11.58 -5.38 -11.09
CA VAL A 262 11.09 -4.05 -10.69
C VAL A 262 10.07 -4.14 -9.57
N LEU A 263 9.07 -5.02 -9.66
CA LEU A 263 8.09 -5.19 -8.57
C LEU A 263 8.75 -5.60 -7.25
N PHE A 264 9.74 -6.51 -7.32
CA PHE A 264 10.51 -6.94 -6.16
C PHE A 264 11.33 -5.79 -5.54
N LEU A 265 11.98 -4.96 -6.35
CA LEU A 265 12.76 -3.81 -5.88
C LEU A 265 11.92 -2.85 -5.03
N PHE A 266 10.68 -2.58 -5.45
CA PHE A 266 9.76 -1.68 -4.74
C PHE A 266 9.03 -2.33 -3.55
N ALA A 267 9.07 -3.66 -3.42
CA ALA A 267 8.42 -4.39 -2.32
C ALA A 267 9.41 -4.87 -1.24
N SER A 268 10.67 -5.11 -1.59
CA SER A 268 11.63 -5.81 -0.73
C SER A 268 12.19 -4.94 0.41
N GLN A 269 11.73 -5.23 1.62
CA GLN A 269 12.26 -4.59 2.85
C GLN A 269 13.73 -4.96 3.10
N GLY A 270 14.10 -6.22 2.86
CA GLY A 270 15.46 -6.71 3.06
C GLY A 270 16.46 -6.02 2.14
N LEU A 271 16.10 -5.83 0.87
CA LEU A 271 16.95 -5.10 -0.07
C LEU A 271 17.09 -3.64 0.33
N LYS A 272 15.97 -2.99 0.70
CA LYS A 272 16.02 -1.62 1.21
C LYS A 272 16.97 -1.50 2.41
N HIS A 273 16.85 -2.39 3.39
CA HIS A 273 17.72 -2.40 4.57
C HIS A 273 19.19 -2.60 4.19
N LEU A 274 19.48 -3.53 3.27
CA LEU A 274 20.83 -3.80 2.78
C LEU A 274 21.45 -2.57 2.10
N LEU A 275 20.68 -1.86 1.26
CA LEU A 275 21.14 -0.64 0.59
C LEU A 275 21.42 0.47 1.61
N GLU A 276 20.51 0.67 2.56
CA GLU A 276 20.66 1.66 3.63
C GLU A 276 21.85 1.36 4.54
N SER A 277 22.06 0.10 4.92
CA SER A 277 23.22 -0.30 5.73
C SER A 277 24.54 -0.17 4.98
N SER A 278 24.51 -0.20 3.66
CA SER A 278 25.69 -0.03 2.79
C SER A 278 25.93 1.43 2.39
N GLY A 279 25.13 2.38 2.88
CA GLY A 279 25.26 3.80 2.54
C GLY A 279 24.80 4.16 1.11
N LEU A 280 24.08 3.26 0.42
CA LEU A 280 23.60 3.47 -0.94
C LEU A 280 22.17 4.06 -0.95
N PRO A 281 21.79 4.81 -2.01
CA PRO A 281 20.42 5.27 -2.18
C PRO A 281 19.43 4.11 -2.20
N SER A 282 18.41 4.15 -1.33
CA SER A 282 17.44 3.07 -1.19
C SER A 282 16.18 3.31 -2.03
N ILE A 283 15.57 2.21 -2.49
CA ILE A 283 14.32 2.26 -3.26
C ILE A 283 13.15 2.35 -2.25
N PRO A 284 12.19 3.27 -2.47
CA PRO A 284 11.08 3.42 -1.54
C PRO A 284 10.15 2.20 -1.59
N LEU A 285 9.66 1.77 -0.43
CA LEU A 285 8.68 0.68 -0.31
C LEU A 285 7.28 1.19 -0.66
N VAL A 286 6.94 1.14 -1.95
CA VAL A 286 5.71 1.72 -2.49
C VAL A 286 5.11 0.69 -3.44
N PRO A 287 3.81 0.40 -3.37
CA PRO A 287 3.20 -0.45 -4.38
C PRO A 287 3.26 0.27 -5.73
N VAL A 288 3.79 -0.41 -6.73
CA VAL A 288 3.91 0.09 -8.10
C VAL A 288 2.98 -0.69 -9.01
N SER A 289 2.80 -0.22 -10.24
CA SER A 289 1.91 -0.89 -11.19
C SER A 289 2.62 -2.02 -11.92
N SER A 290 2.12 -3.25 -11.77
CA SER A 290 2.55 -4.41 -12.57
C SER A 290 2.34 -4.17 -14.07
N SER A 291 1.19 -3.60 -14.45
CA SER A 291 0.86 -3.27 -15.84
C SER A 291 1.86 -2.26 -16.44
N GLN A 292 2.22 -1.19 -15.71
CA GLN A 292 3.24 -0.24 -16.17
C GLN A 292 4.61 -0.89 -16.31
N ALA A 293 4.99 -1.76 -15.36
CA ALA A 293 6.27 -2.47 -15.41
C ALA A 293 6.36 -3.37 -16.66
N VAL A 294 5.32 -4.14 -16.98
CA VAL A 294 5.30 -4.97 -18.19
C VAL A 294 5.35 -4.13 -19.45
N VAL A 295 4.53 -3.07 -19.54
CA VAL A 295 4.54 -2.15 -20.70
C VAL A 295 5.93 -1.53 -20.89
N GLY A 296 6.57 -1.10 -19.81
CA GLY A 296 7.93 -0.59 -19.81
C GLY A 296 8.94 -1.63 -20.32
N ALA A 297 8.91 -2.85 -19.79
CA ALA A 297 9.80 -3.93 -20.23
C ALA A 297 9.64 -4.25 -21.73
N VAL A 298 8.40 -4.30 -22.22
CA VAL A 298 8.10 -4.51 -23.65
C VAL A 298 8.62 -3.34 -24.50
N LEU A 299 8.45 -2.10 -24.05
CA LEU A 299 9.00 -0.92 -24.72
C LEU A 299 10.54 -1.00 -24.80
N GLY A 300 11.21 -1.38 -23.72
CA GLY A 300 12.66 -1.58 -23.70
C GLY A 300 13.15 -2.61 -24.72
N ILE A 301 12.45 -3.75 -24.80
CA ILE A 301 12.72 -4.78 -25.82
C ILE A 301 12.50 -4.22 -27.23
N ALA A 302 11.39 -3.51 -27.45
CA ALA A 302 11.06 -2.91 -28.74
C ALA A 302 12.14 -1.93 -29.20
N LEU A 303 12.65 -1.07 -28.30
CA LEU A 303 13.72 -0.12 -28.60
C LEU A 303 15.00 -0.82 -29.05
N VAL A 304 15.39 -1.93 -28.40
CA VAL A 304 16.55 -2.74 -28.82
C VAL A 304 16.35 -3.36 -30.20
N GLN A 305 15.10 -3.67 -30.57
CA GLN A 305 14.74 -4.22 -31.88
C GLN A 305 14.52 -3.13 -32.96
N GLY A 306 14.79 -1.85 -32.65
CA GLY A 306 14.63 -0.73 -33.57
C GLY A 306 13.18 -0.23 -33.70
N GLY A 307 12.30 -0.54 -32.74
CA GLY A 307 10.93 -0.02 -32.63
C GLY A 307 9.93 -0.55 -33.66
N ARG A 308 10.36 -1.40 -34.60
CA ARG A 308 9.49 -1.96 -35.64
C ARG A 308 8.46 -2.92 -35.03
N GLY A 309 7.19 -2.75 -35.39
CA GLY A 309 6.09 -3.58 -34.90
C GLY A 309 5.50 -3.15 -33.54
N PHE A 310 6.06 -2.13 -32.89
CA PHE A 310 5.50 -1.57 -31.66
C PHE A 310 4.27 -0.71 -31.96
N ARG A 311 3.15 -1.00 -31.30
CA ARG A 311 1.88 -0.31 -31.53
C ARG A 311 1.75 0.95 -30.68
N TRP A 312 2.36 2.06 -31.13
CA TRP A 312 2.37 3.36 -30.42
C TRP A 312 0.99 3.88 -30.04
N ARG A 313 -0.03 3.68 -30.89
CA ARG A 313 -1.41 4.09 -30.59
C ARG A 313 -1.96 3.37 -29.36
N VAL A 314 -1.70 2.07 -29.23
CA VAL A 314 -2.13 1.27 -28.08
C VAL A 314 -1.39 1.75 -26.82
N PHE A 315 -0.08 1.96 -26.92
CA PHE A 315 0.71 2.53 -25.81
C PHE A 315 0.16 3.88 -25.33
N GLY A 316 -0.25 4.77 -26.24
CA GLY A 316 -0.88 6.05 -25.90
C GLY A 316 -2.20 5.87 -25.15
N SER A 317 -3.09 4.99 -25.62
CA SER A 317 -4.36 4.69 -24.94
C SER A 317 -4.16 4.12 -23.54
N ILE A 318 -3.17 3.23 -23.36
CA ILE A 318 -2.82 2.67 -22.05
C ILE A 318 -2.30 3.77 -21.11
N SER A 319 -1.40 4.62 -21.61
CA SER A 319 -0.84 5.73 -20.84
C SER A 319 -1.93 6.71 -20.39
N LEU A 320 -2.91 6.99 -21.25
CA LEU A 320 -4.08 7.81 -20.88
C LEU A 320 -4.93 7.14 -19.80
N GLY A 321 -5.12 5.81 -19.89
CA GLY A 321 -5.80 5.02 -18.87
C GLY A 321 -5.18 5.16 -17.48
N TRP A 322 -3.85 5.25 -17.38
CA TRP A 322 -3.14 5.45 -16.11
C TRP A 322 -3.41 6.80 -15.44
N VAL A 323 -3.73 7.83 -16.21
CA VAL A 323 -4.11 9.15 -15.68
C VAL A 323 -5.59 9.17 -15.30
N ILE A 324 -6.46 8.57 -16.13
CA ILE A 324 -7.91 8.58 -15.93
C ILE A 324 -8.34 7.69 -14.75
N THR A 325 -7.70 6.53 -14.57
CA THR A 325 -8.10 5.54 -13.55
C THR A 325 -8.16 6.10 -12.12
N PRO A 326 -7.11 6.76 -11.58
CA PRO A 326 -7.17 7.32 -10.23
C PRO A 326 -8.25 8.42 -10.10
N VAL A 327 -8.51 9.19 -11.17
CA VAL A 327 -9.53 10.25 -11.16
C VAL A 327 -10.93 9.65 -11.05
N ILE A 328 -11.22 8.61 -11.84
CA ILE A 328 -12.50 7.89 -11.77
C ILE A 328 -12.67 7.27 -10.38
N ALA A 329 -11.64 6.59 -9.85
CA ALA A 329 -11.72 5.98 -8.53
C ALA A 329 -11.95 7.02 -7.43
N CYS A 330 -11.30 8.17 -7.51
CA CYS A 330 -11.52 9.30 -6.59
C CYS A 330 -12.98 9.78 -6.64
N ALA A 331 -13.52 10.03 -7.84
CA ALA A 331 -14.90 10.50 -8.00
C ALA A 331 -15.93 9.47 -7.49
N ILE A 332 -15.75 8.19 -7.82
CA ILE A 332 -16.63 7.11 -7.34
C ILE A 332 -16.55 7.01 -5.81
N CYS A 333 -15.35 7.11 -5.23
CA CYS A 333 -15.19 7.04 -3.77
C CYS A 333 -15.89 8.21 -3.09
N PHE A 334 -15.61 9.44 -3.52
CA PHE A 334 -16.19 10.66 -2.95
C PHE A 334 -17.71 10.62 -2.97
N VAL A 335 -18.30 10.33 -4.14
CA VAL A 335 -19.77 10.22 -4.28
C VAL A 335 -20.30 9.06 -3.44
N GLY A 336 -19.66 7.89 -3.50
CA GLY A 336 -20.09 6.70 -2.77
C GLY A 336 -20.10 6.89 -1.24
N LEU A 337 -19.19 7.71 -0.71
CA LEU A 337 -19.13 8.03 0.72
C LEU A 337 -20.37 8.84 1.17
N PHE A 338 -20.87 9.78 0.35
CA PHE A 338 -22.15 10.45 0.63
C PHE A 338 -23.30 9.45 0.74
N PHE A 339 -23.36 8.47 -0.15
CA PHE A 339 -24.40 7.44 -0.08
C PHE A 339 -24.27 6.57 1.17
N LEU A 340 -23.06 6.10 1.50
CA LEU A 340 -22.85 5.30 2.72
C LEU A 340 -23.23 6.07 3.99
N GLN A 341 -22.85 7.35 4.08
CA GLN A 341 -23.15 8.15 5.25
C GLN A 341 -24.62 8.54 5.35
N ASN A 342 -25.22 9.03 4.26
CA ASN A 342 -26.56 9.62 4.33
C ASN A 342 -27.69 8.61 4.10
N VAL A 343 -27.48 7.58 3.26
CA VAL A 343 -28.52 6.60 2.94
C VAL A 343 -28.42 5.38 3.85
N PHE A 344 -27.20 4.89 4.11
CA PHE A 344 -26.97 3.71 4.94
C PHE A 344 -26.62 4.03 6.40
N ASN A 345 -26.58 5.32 6.76
CA ASN A 345 -26.26 5.81 8.10
C ASN A 345 -24.97 5.20 8.68
N GLN A 346 -23.93 5.05 7.84
CA GLN A 346 -22.65 4.47 8.24
C GLN A 346 -21.65 5.58 8.61
N ASN A 347 -20.89 5.35 9.69
CA ASN A 347 -19.77 6.22 10.06
C ASN A 347 -18.57 5.96 9.13
N THR A 348 -18.47 6.76 8.06
CA THR A 348 -17.47 6.57 6.99
C THR A 348 -16.08 7.13 7.32
N TYR A 349 -15.99 7.99 8.32
CA TYR A 349 -14.77 8.45 8.95
C TYR A 349 -15.05 8.78 10.41
N ARG A 350 -14.01 8.82 11.23
CA ARG A 350 -14.09 9.37 12.58
C ARG A 350 -13.55 10.79 12.56
N GLU A 351 -14.31 11.73 13.08
CA GLU A 351 -13.88 13.12 13.21
C GLU A 351 -12.71 13.22 14.19
N VAL A 352 -11.65 13.89 13.78
CA VAL A 352 -10.49 14.16 14.63
C VAL A 352 -10.35 15.68 14.74
N PRO A 353 -10.89 16.29 15.79
CA PRO A 353 -10.85 17.74 15.95
C PRO A 353 -9.42 18.22 16.26
N TYR A 354 -9.17 19.48 15.96
CA TYR A 354 -7.92 20.15 16.30
C TYR A 354 -8.20 21.32 17.24
N LEU A 355 -7.35 21.50 18.24
CA LEU A 355 -7.45 22.57 19.22
C LEU A 355 -6.05 23.12 19.52
N VAL A 356 -5.83 24.39 19.22
CA VAL A 356 -4.59 25.09 19.58
C VAL A 356 -4.73 25.66 20.99
N SER A 357 -4.64 24.77 22.00
CA SER A 357 -4.68 25.17 23.41
C SER A 357 -3.38 25.82 23.88
N GLN A 358 -3.40 26.45 25.06
CA GLN A 358 -2.17 26.99 25.67
C GLN A 358 -1.10 25.91 25.86
N GLN A 359 -1.49 24.69 26.24
CA GLN A 359 -0.56 23.57 26.40
C GLN A 359 0.12 23.17 25.08
N VAL A 360 -0.59 23.29 23.96
CA VAL A 360 -0.05 23.06 22.61
C VAL A 360 0.93 24.16 22.23
N ILE A 361 0.60 25.43 22.53
CA ILE A 361 1.49 26.58 22.29
C ILE A 361 2.78 26.43 23.10
N ASP A 362 2.69 26.05 24.37
CA ASP A 362 3.85 25.84 25.24
C ASP A 362 4.72 24.68 24.72
N LYS A 363 4.09 23.61 24.23
CA LYS A 363 4.79 22.48 23.60
C LYS A 363 5.50 22.91 22.31
N LEU A 364 4.84 23.70 21.47
CA LEU A 364 5.38 24.24 20.23
C LEU A 364 6.57 25.16 20.48
N ALA A 365 6.48 26.05 21.48
CA ALA A 365 7.58 26.92 21.89
C ALA A 365 8.81 26.11 22.34
N LYS A 366 8.62 25.03 23.10
CA LYS A 366 9.72 24.12 23.49
C LYS A 366 10.37 23.40 22.30
N GLU A 367 9.62 23.19 21.23
CA GLU A 367 10.11 22.56 19.99
C GLU A 367 10.68 23.59 18.99
N GLY A 368 10.79 24.86 19.41
CA GLY A 368 11.37 25.95 18.61
C GLY A 368 10.42 26.62 17.63
N VAL A 369 9.10 26.37 17.73
CA VAL A 369 8.09 27.02 16.88
C VAL A 369 7.66 28.34 17.53
N ALA A 370 7.77 29.44 16.80
CA ALA A 370 7.45 30.77 17.32
C ALA A 370 5.97 30.88 17.71
N PRO A 371 5.64 31.17 18.98
CA PRO A 371 4.25 31.19 19.44
C PRO A 371 3.48 32.49 19.10
N SER A 372 4.17 33.55 18.66
CA SER A 372 3.62 34.90 18.47
C SER A 372 2.47 34.97 17.47
N ALA A 373 2.52 34.20 16.38
CA ALA A 373 1.48 34.20 15.35
C ALA A 373 0.35 33.17 15.60
N LEU A 374 0.48 32.28 16.59
CA LEU A 374 -0.59 31.34 16.99
C LEU A 374 -1.69 32.01 17.82
N GLY A 375 -1.52 33.27 18.22
CA GLY A 375 -2.53 34.01 18.97
C GLY A 375 -3.89 34.07 18.25
N ALA A 376 -3.89 34.13 16.91
CA ALA A 376 -5.10 34.18 16.09
C ALA A 376 -5.93 32.89 16.13
N VAL A 377 -5.29 31.74 16.32
CA VAL A 377 -5.93 30.41 16.33
C VAL A 377 -6.03 29.82 17.75
N LYS A 378 -5.56 30.55 18.76
CA LYS A 378 -5.50 30.09 20.14
C LYS A 378 -6.90 29.90 20.72
N GLY A 379 -7.17 28.70 21.20
CA GLY A 379 -8.45 28.35 21.81
C GLY A 379 -9.56 28.05 20.80
N GLU A 380 -9.31 28.22 19.50
CA GLU A 380 -10.25 27.82 18.45
C GLU A 380 -10.23 26.31 18.24
N ARG A 381 -11.42 25.75 18.04
CA ARG A 381 -11.61 24.34 17.69
C ARG A 381 -11.88 24.25 16.20
N TYR A 382 -11.10 23.43 15.51
CA TYR A 382 -11.31 23.09 14.10
C TYR A 382 -11.83 21.66 14.01
N GLU A 383 -12.80 21.44 13.13
CA GLU A 383 -13.48 20.15 12.98
C GLU A 383 -12.56 19.07 12.39
N ASN A 384 -11.66 19.47 11.49
CA ASN A 384 -10.77 18.56 10.78
C ASN A 384 -9.42 19.22 10.45
N ALA A 385 -8.55 18.44 9.83
CA ALA A 385 -7.19 18.87 9.50
C ALA A 385 -7.19 19.99 8.44
N MET A 386 -8.10 19.92 7.47
CA MET A 386 -8.18 20.91 6.39
C MET A 386 -8.55 22.29 6.91
N ALA A 387 -9.51 22.38 7.85
CA ALA A 387 -9.93 23.64 8.45
C ALA A 387 -8.80 24.33 9.23
N LEU A 388 -8.01 23.58 10.03
CA LEU A 388 -6.85 24.16 10.70
C LEU A 388 -5.74 24.56 9.71
N ASP A 389 -5.50 23.76 8.68
CA ASP A 389 -4.49 24.08 7.65
C ASP A 389 -4.81 25.35 6.87
N GLU A 390 -6.08 25.58 6.56
CA GLU A 390 -6.55 26.83 5.94
C GLU A 390 -6.35 28.03 6.88
N ALA A 391 -6.75 27.90 8.15
CA ALA A 391 -6.52 28.94 9.14
C ALA A 391 -5.03 29.29 9.35
N LEU A 392 -4.14 28.28 9.32
CA LEU A 392 -2.70 28.51 9.43
C LEU A 392 -2.10 29.14 8.17
N LYS A 393 -2.63 28.84 6.99
CA LYS A 393 -2.23 29.48 5.72
C LYS A 393 -2.62 30.95 5.71
N ASP A 394 -3.79 31.31 6.22
CA ASP A 394 -4.26 32.69 6.32
C ASP A 394 -3.37 33.55 7.24
N ILE A 395 -2.77 32.94 8.27
CA ILE A 395 -1.78 33.61 9.12
C ILE A 395 -0.48 33.92 8.35
N GLY A 396 -0.11 33.07 7.38
CA GLY A 396 1.03 33.29 6.47
C GLY A 396 2.42 33.31 7.12
N HIS A 397 2.55 32.94 8.39
CA HIS A 397 3.78 33.15 9.19
C HIS A 397 4.61 31.89 9.46
N TYR A 398 4.09 30.70 9.14
CA TYR A 398 4.73 29.42 9.44
C TYR A 398 5.21 28.69 8.17
N GLY A 399 6.47 28.23 8.17
CA GLY A 399 6.97 27.34 7.12
C GLY A 399 6.32 25.95 7.15
N GLU A 400 6.59 25.12 6.14
CA GLU A 400 5.98 23.78 6.01
C GLU A 400 6.32 22.86 7.21
N ALA A 401 7.53 22.96 7.75
CA ALA A 401 7.96 22.15 8.90
C ALA A 401 7.20 22.52 10.19
N ASP A 402 7.00 23.81 10.42
CA ASP A 402 6.27 24.33 11.58
C ASP A 402 4.78 24.05 11.45
N HIS A 403 4.20 24.22 10.26
CA HIS A 403 2.83 23.77 9.95
C HIS A 403 2.61 22.32 10.36
N LYS A 404 3.46 21.40 9.91
CA LYS A 404 3.35 19.97 10.28
C LYS A 404 3.44 19.73 11.78
N ARG A 405 4.27 20.49 12.51
CA ARG A 405 4.39 20.39 13.96
C ARG A 405 3.13 20.91 14.66
N ILE A 406 2.60 22.04 14.24
CA ILE A 406 1.36 22.64 14.78
C ILE A 406 0.22 21.65 14.58
N MET A 407 0.01 21.16 13.36
CA MET A 407 -1.00 20.15 13.04
C MET A 407 -0.86 18.92 13.93
N ARG A 408 0.35 18.38 14.08
CA ARG A 408 0.60 17.18 14.90
C ARG A 408 0.27 17.40 16.39
N PHE A 409 0.63 18.53 16.97
CA PHE A 409 0.44 18.78 18.40
C PHE A 409 -0.96 19.30 18.74
N ALA A 410 -1.62 19.97 17.80
CA ALA A 410 -3.00 20.47 17.95
C ALA A 410 -4.06 19.38 17.74
N ARG A 411 -3.69 18.24 17.14
CA ARG A 411 -4.59 17.09 16.95
C ARG A 411 -5.12 16.60 18.30
N ARG A 412 -6.42 16.76 18.53
CA ARG A 412 -7.09 16.38 19.78
C ARG A 412 -7.74 15.01 19.62
N ASP A 413 -7.03 13.99 20.05
CA ASP A 413 -7.44 12.58 20.03
C ASP A 413 -7.30 12.04 21.46
N PRO A 414 -8.32 12.25 22.31
CA PRO A 414 -8.20 12.06 23.75
C PRO A 414 -8.08 10.59 24.14
N VAL A 415 -7.28 10.32 25.17
CA VAL A 415 -7.06 8.98 25.74
C VAL A 415 -7.40 9.00 27.22
N VAL A 416 -8.24 8.07 27.66
CA VAL A 416 -8.64 7.88 29.06
C VAL A 416 -8.19 6.52 29.51
N ILE A 417 -7.23 6.47 30.43
CA ILE A 417 -6.79 5.18 30.97
C ILE A 417 -7.80 4.75 32.03
N ASP A 418 -8.68 3.83 31.69
CA ASP A 418 -9.71 3.30 32.61
C ASP A 418 -9.50 1.83 32.93
N ARG A 419 -10.18 1.33 33.96
CA ARG A 419 -10.09 -0.10 34.30
C ARG A 419 -10.86 -1.01 33.35
N ALA A 420 -11.77 -0.48 32.52
CA ALA A 420 -12.64 -1.29 31.68
C ALA A 420 -11.82 -2.08 30.65
N HIS A 421 -10.75 -1.48 30.14
CA HIS A 421 -9.91 -2.10 29.13
C HIS A 421 -8.71 -2.90 29.69
N PHE A 422 -8.57 -3.04 31.02
CA PHE A 422 -7.40 -3.70 31.62
C PHE A 422 -7.32 -5.19 31.32
N THR A 423 -8.45 -5.86 31.14
CA THR A 423 -8.46 -7.27 30.74
C THR A 423 -7.85 -7.46 29.34
N GLU A 424 -8.11 -6.53 28.41
CA GLU A 424 -7.54 -6.54 27.07
C GLU A 424 -6.07 -6.09 27.09
N LEU A 425 -5.75 -5.07 27.90
CA LEU A 425 -4.39 -4.61 28.12
C LEU A 425 -3.47 -5.75 28.58
N ASN A 426 -3.92 -6.55 29.56
CA ASN A 426 -3.17 -7.67 30.13
C ASN A 426 -2.99 -8.85 29.15
N ARG A 427 -3.85 -8.96 28.13
CA ARG A 427 -3.71 -9.94 27.05
C ARG A 427 -2.88 -9.41 25.87
N GLY A 428 -2.55 -8.12 25.90
CA GLY A 428 -1.83 -7.42 24.84
C GLY A 428 -0.33 -7.76 24.79
N PRO A 429 0.39 -7.18 23.81
CA PRO A 429 1.80 -7.49 23.54
C PRO A 429 2.80 -6.79 24.46
N LEU A 430 2.35 -6.09 25.51
CA LEU A 430 3.20 -5.29 26.38
C LEU A 430 4.07 -6.16 27.29
N SER A 431 5.35 -5.80 27.42
CA SER A 431 6.22 -6.33 28.48
C SER A 431 5.68 -5.97 29.87
N SER A 432 5.96 -6.79 30.88
CA SER A 432 5.52 -6.56 32.27
C SER A 432 5.88 -5.16 32.79
N GLU A 433 7.09 -4.66 32.51
CA GLU A 433 7.52 -3.32 32.94
C GLU A 433 6.65 -2.21 32.31
N ARG A 434 6.35 -2.31 31.01
CA ARG A 434 5.49 -1.34 30.31
C ARG A 434 4.04 -1.40 30.81
N LEU A 435 3.55 -2.62 31.05
CA LEU A 435 2.20 -2.89 31.53
C LEU A 435 1.97 -2.24 32.90
N GLU A 436 2.90 -2.40 33.85
CA GLU A 436 2.83 -1.81 35.19
C GLU A 436 2.70 -0.28 35.15
N VAL A 437 3.45 0.37 34.25
CA VAL A 437 3.40 1.84 34.10
C VAL A 437 2.03 2.30 33.60
N VAL A 438 1.42 1.56 32.68
CA VAL A 438 0.07 1.88 32.16
C VAL A 438 -0.98 1.68 33.26
N HIS A 439 -0.87 0.61 34.06
CA HIS A 439 -1.74 0.40 35.24
C HIS A 439 -1.62 1.53 36.26
N ALA A 440 -0.42 2.06 36.47
CA ALA A 440 -0.15 3.13 37.43
C ALA A 440 -0.78 4.48 37.08
N ILE A 441 -1.14 4.71 35.80
CA ILE A 441 -1.80 5.93 35.34
C ILE A 441 -3.32 5.76 35.17
N ASN A 442 -3.90 4.75 35.81
CA ASN A 442 -5.35 4.56 35.85
C ASN A 442 -6.08 5.82 36.34
N GLY A 443 -7.14 6.21 35.63
CA GLY A 443 -7.95 7.41 35.86
C GLY A 443 -7.39 8.69 35.24
N GLN A 444 -6.24 8.66 34.57
CA GLN A 444 -5.67 9.84 33.91
C GLN A 444 -6.32 10.11 32.55
N TYR A 445 -6.53 11.39 32.26
CA TYR A 445 -7.06 11.91 31.00
C TYR A 445 -5.98 12.67 30.22
N TYR A 446 -5.74 12.27 28.98
CA TYR A 446 -4.79 12.92 28.08
C TYR A 446 -5.52 13.49 26.87
N PRO A 447 -5.69 14.82 26.75
CA PRO A 447 -6.39 15.43 25.61
C PRO A 447 -5.64 15.29 24.29
N TYR A 448 -4.32 15.08 24.34
CA TYR A 448 -3.46 14.91 23.17
C TYR A 448 -2.56 13.69 23.35
N GLU A 449 -2.38 12.89 22.30
CA GLU A 449 -1.57 11.66 22.33
C GLU A 449 -0.12 11.90 22.80
N TRP A 450 0.45 13.07 22.48
CA TRP A 450 1.82 13.40 22.87
C TRP A 450 1.98 13.58 24.39
N MET A 451 0.92 13.95 25.12
CA MET A 451 0.97 14.07 26.58
C MET A 451 1.09 12.70 27.24
N LEU A 452 0.35 11.70 26.74
CA LEU A 452 0.48 10.33 27.20
C LEU A 452 1.90 9.81 26.95
N ARG A 453 2.42 10.03 25.73
CA ARG A 453 3.81 9.64 25.37
C ARG A 453 4.82 10.22 26.36
N GLU A 454 4.70 11.50 26.66
CA GLU A 454 5.61 12.17 27.59
C GLU A 454 5.46 11.68 29.03
N ASP A 455 4.24 11.42 29.51
CA ASP A 455 4.04 10.92 30.88
C ASP A 455 4.59 9.49 31.05
N LEU A 456 4.32 8.61 30.08
CA LEU A 456 4.88 7.26 30.06
C LEU A 456 6.42 7.29 30.04
N ALA A 457 7.01 8.10 29.16
CA ALA A 457 8.46 8.26 29.05
C ALA A 457 9.09 8.87 30.32
N LYS A 458 8.38 9.74 31.05
CA LYS A 458 8.85 10.29 32.33
C LYS A 458 8.90 9.19 33.40
N ARG A 459 7.87 8.35 33.47
CA ARG A 459 7.70 7.32 34.50
C ARG A 459 8.63 6.13 34.37
N SER A 460 8.92 5.69 33.14
CA SER A 460 9.85 4.57 32.93
C SER A 460 10.76 4.78 31.72
N LYS A 461 11.99 4.24 31.83
CA LYS A 461 12.94 4.16 30.72
C LYS A 461 12.45 3.22 29.61
N ALA A 462 11.60 2.23 29.93
CA ALA A 462 11.03 1.32 28.94
C ALA A 462 10.10 2.00 27.93
N TRP A 463 9.66 3.23 28.21
CA TRP A 463 8.86 4.06 27.31
C TRP A 463 9.67 5.17 26.61
N ARG A 464 11.00 5.18 26.75
CA ARG A 464 11.89 6.14 26.09
C ARG A 464 12.48 5.56 24.82
N GLN A 465 12.70 6.40 23.82
CA GLN A 465 13.42 5.98 22.62
C GLN A 465 14.87 5.59 22.97
N SER A 466 15.36 4.57 22.25
CA SER A 466 16.72 4.06 22.33
C SER A 466 17.49 4.34 21.03
N SER A 467 18.80 4.07 21.01
CA SER A 467 19.59 4.05 19.77
C SER A 467 19.22 2.88 18.84
N ASP A 468 18.59 1.83 19.39
CA ASP A 468 18.13 0.67 18.62
C ASP A 468 16.83 0.97 17.85
N LYS A 469 16.90 0.85 16.52
CA LYS A 469 15.77 1.09 15.61
C LYS A 469 14.66 0.05 15.76
N GLU A 470 14.97 -1.22 16.02
CA GLU A 470 13.94 -2.26 16.14
C GLU A 470 13.21 -2.12 17.49
N TYR A 471 13.95 -1.81 18.55
CA TYR A 471 13.35 -1.40 19.82
C TYR A 471 12.39 -0.22 19.65
N ASN A 472 12.78 0.82 18.92
CA ASN A 472 11.92 1.98 18.67
C ASN A 472 10.67 1.64 17.86
N ARG A 473 10.76 0.70 16.90
CA ARG A 473 9.57 0.18 16.19
C ARG A 473 8.64 -0.57 17.13
N GLN A 474 9.19 -1.40 18.03
CA GLN A 474 8.39 -2.09 19.02
C GLN A 474 7.74 -1.11 20.01
N LEU A 475 8.48 -0.12 20.49
CA LEU A 475 7.97 0.95 21.35
C LEU A 475 6.78 1.67 20.69
N GLU A 476 6.90 2.01 19.41
CA GLU A 476 5.80 2.64 18.68
C GLU A 476 4.58 1.70 18.54
N ARG A 477 4.80 0.41 18.26
CA ARG A 477 3.72 -0.60 18.23
C ARG A 477 2.96 -0.68 19.56
N ASP A 478 3.70 -0.79 20.67
CA ASP A 478 3.12 -0.88 22.01
C ASP A 478 2.35 0.39 22.38
N LEU A 479 2.89 1.55 22.01
CA LEU A 479 2.23 2.81 22.30
C LEU A 479 0.94 3.00 21.48
N GLN A 480 0.97 2.62 20.19
CA GLN A 480 -0.24 2.60 19.36
C GLN A 480 -1.26 1.56 19.83
N PHE A 481 -0.82 0.47 20.46
CA PHE A 481 -1.73 -0.47 21.12
C PHE A 481 -2.44 0.18 22.31
N VAL A 482 -1.69 0.84 23.21
CA VAL A 482 -2.27 1.56 24.37
C VAL A 482 -3.21 2.68 23.91
N ILE A 483 -2.80 3.51 22.95
CA ILE A 483 -3.64 4.60 22.43
C ILE A 483 -4.93 4.05 21.85
N ARG A 484 -4.87 3.02 20.99
CA ARG A 484 -6.08 2.45 20.38
C ARG A 484 -7.03 1.85 21.42
N LEU A 485 -6.48 1.23 22.46
CA LEU A 485 -7.25 0.55 23.49
C LEU A 485 -7.99 1.54 24.41
N PHE A 486 -7.35 2.66 24.75
CA PHE A 486 -7.86 3.64 25.72
C PHE A 486 -8.37 4.94 25.09
N ARG A 487 -8.53 4.98 23.76
CA ARG A 487 -9.03 6.15 23.07
C ARG A 487 -10.46 6.42 23.54
N ALA A 488 -10.77 7.68 23.89
CA ALA A 488 -12.12 8.06 24.26
C ALA A 488 -13.01 8.06 23.01
N GLU A 489 -14.24 7.53 23.14
CA GLU A 489 -15.27 7.59 22.09
C GLU A 489 -15.90 8.97 21.95
#